data_AF-A0A946BBS0-F1
#
_entry.id   AF-A0A946BBS0-F1
#
_cell.length_a   1.000
_cell.length_b   1.000
_cell.length_c   1.000
_cell.angle_alpha   90.00
_cell.angle_beta   90.00
_cell.angle_gamma   90.00
#
_symmetry.space_group_name_H-M   'P 1'
#
loop_
_entity.id
_entity.type
_entity.pdbx_description
1 polymer ?
#
loop_
_entity_poly.entity_id
_entity_poly.type
_entity_poly.pdbx_seq_one_letter_code
_entity_poly.pdbx_strand_id
1 'polypeptide(L)'
;KPKALIPTAACCGDNPSFVTQIQDSARHETILIKPNQKKDDQKTETCGSRVKQDFWSRLLKESYSATLMVAKFMAIAFFLEAIIILYIPGEWITSIMGQKNSWAIIMAAFLGIPVYTSNLSALPMVSGLLTQGMSQAAALAFLIAGPTTTLPAMAAVWTLVTYRVFILYVSFALFGAVILGYLKLFFG
;
A
#
# COMPACT_ATOMS: atom_id res chain seq x y z
N LYS A 1 -3.00 32.87 20.62
CA LYS A 1 -3.25 31.61 21.38
C LYS A 1 -4.59 31.76 22.08
N PRO A 2 -5.48 30.77 21.96
CA PRO A 2 -5.63 29.84 23.08
C PRO A 2 -5.42 28.39 22.63
N LYS A 3 -4.79 27.61 23.51
CA LYS A 3 -4.57 26.17 23.35
C LYS A 3 -5.93 25.47 23.46
N ALA A 4 -6.39 24.81 22.40
CA ALA A 4 -7.44 23.81 22.53
C ALA A 4 -6.81 22.55 23.14
N LEU A 5 -6.97 22.43 24.45
CA LEU A 5 -6.65 21.23 25.22
C LEU A 5 -7.63 20.14 24.76
N ILE A 6 -7.15 19.12 24.06
CA ILE A 6 -7.98 17.97 23.66
C ILE A 6 -8.21 17.12 24.91
N PRO A 7 -9.47 16.93 25.39
CA PRO A 7 -9.74 16.08 26.54
C PRO A 7 -9.61 14.61 26.14
N THR A 8 -8.68 13.91 26.79
CA THR A 8 -8.36 12.47 26.65
C THR A 8 -9.46 11.52 27.16
N ALA A 9 -10.67 12.01 27.42
CA ALA A 9 -11.80 11.23 27.94
C ALA A 9 -12.80 10.75 26.87
N ALA A 10 -12.63 11.13 25.60
CA ALA A 10 -13.51 10.69 24.51
C ALA A 10 -13.24 9.26 24.00
N CYS A 11 -12.24 8.56 24.53
CA CYS A 11 -11.82 7.26 24.03
C CYS A 11 -12.61 6.06 24.59
N CYS A 12 -13.50 6.23 25.57
CA CYS A 12 -14.30 5.14 26.11
C CYS A 12 -15.72 5.63 26.40
N GLY A 13 -16.61 5.54 25.42
CA GLY A 13 -18.02 5.88 25.62
C GLY A 13 -18.84 5.73 24.35
N ASP A 14 -19.39 4.52 24.16
CA ASP A 14 -20.46 4.20 23.22
C ASP A 14 -21.66 5.15 23.38
N ASN A 15 -21.70 6.22 22.57
CA ASN A 15 -22.92 6.93 22.29
C ASN A 15 -22.99 7.24 20.78
N PRO A 16 -23.84 6.56 20.00
CA PRO A 16 -23.92 6.77 18.55
C PRO A 16 -24.58 8.11 18.16
N SER A 17 -24.92 8.98 19.12
CA SER A 17 -25.67 10.21 18.87
C SER A 17 -24.81 11.43 18.48
N PHE A 18 -23.47 11.33 18.46
CA PHE A 18 -22.59 12.51 18.27
C PHE A 18 -21.64 12.45 17.05
N VAL A 19 -21.61 11.35 16.30
CA VAL A 19 -20.67 11.19 15.17
C VAL A 19 -21.17 11.85 13.86
N THR A 20 -22.35 12.48 13.87
CA THR A 20 -22.98 13.05 12.64
C THR A 20 -22.99 14.58 12.58
N GLN A 21 -22.08 15.28 13.27
CA GLN A 21 -22.00 16.75 13.21
C GLN A 21 -20.75 17.30 12.50
N ILE A 22 -19.93 16.44 11.89
CA ILE A 22 -18.86 16.87 10.98
C ILE A 22 -19.00 16.09 9.67
N GLN A 23 -20.02 16.42 8.86
CA GLN A 23 -19.91 16.46 7.41
C GLN A 23 -21.17 17.11 6.78
N ASP A 24 -20.93 18.13 5.97
CA ASP A 24 -21.76 18.64 4.87
C ASP A 24 -23.08 19.38 5.15
N SER A 25 -22.92 20.68 5.35
CA SER A 25 -23.81 21.71 4.81
C SER A 25 -23.86 21.63 3.27
N ALA A 26 -24.74 20.78 2.70
CA ALA A 26 -25.58 21.11 1.53
C ALA A 26 -26.33 19.90 0.95
N ARG A 27 -27.67 20.06 0.90
CA ARG A 27 -28.64 19.49 -0.08
C ARG A 27 -29.34 18.15 0.25
N HIS A 28 -30.51 18.28 0.90
CA HIS A 28 -31.80 17.61 0.68
C HIS A 28 -31.83 16.26 -0.11
N GLU A 29 -32.12 15.15 0.57
CA GLU A 29 -33.35 14.32 0.40
C GLU A 29 -33.42 13.21 1.47
N THR A 30 -34.56 13.06 2.14
CA THR A 30 -34.78 12.10 3.24
C THR A 30 -35.24 10.75 2.70
N ILE A 31 -34.37 9.74 2.71
CA ILE A 31 -34.78 8.34 2.51
C ILE A 31 -34.92 7.67 3.88
N LEU A 32 -36.17 7.37 4.25
CA LEU A 32 -36.54 6.65 5.47
C LEU A 32 -36.06 5.19 5.40
N ILE A 33 -34.95 4.88 6.07
CA ILE A 33 -34.56 3.49 6.34
C ILE A 33 -35.33 3.01 7.58
N LYS A 34 -36.21 2.04 7.37
CA LYS A 34 -37.02 1.36 8.39
C LYS A 34 -36.18 0.24 9.03
N PRO A 35 -35.74 0.33 10.31
CA PRO A 35 -35.04 -0.78 10.96
C PRO A 35 -36.06 -1.86 11.36
N ASN A 36 -35.94 -3.05 10.77
CA ASN A 36 -36.72 -4.23 11.15
C ASN A 36 -36.07 -4.91 12.36
N GLN A 37 -36.76 -4.81 13.50
CA GLN A 37 -36.42 -5.48 14.75
C GLN A 37 -36.78 -6.97 14.67
N LYS A 38 -35.80 -7.86 14.85
CA LYS A 38 -36.03 -9.27 15.19
C LYS A 38 -35.16 -9.68 16.38
N LYS A 39 -35.81 -9.62 17.56
CA LYS A 39 -35.76 -10.53 18.72
C LYS A 39 -34.44 -11.27 18.98
N ASP A 40 -33.76 -10.95 20.08
CA ASP A 40 -33.84 -11.74 21.33
C ASP A 40 -33.04 -11.09 22.49
N ASP A 41 -33.72 -11.03 23.64
CA ASP A 41 -33.27 -10.98 25.04
C ASP A 41 -32.34 -9.88 25.61
N GLN A 42 -33.00 -9.05 26.43
CA GLN A 42 -32.47 -8.45 27.66
C GLN A 42 -31.58 -9.43 28.45
N LYS A 43 -30.33 -9.04 28.70
CA LYS A 43 -29.75 -9.18 30.04
C LYS A 43 -28.76 -8.07 30.35
N THR A 44 -29.11 -7.35 31.40
CA THR A 44 -28.38 -6.33 32.13
C THR A 44 -26.91 -6.67 32.37
N GLU A 45 -26.13 -5.60 32.42
CA GLU A 45 -24.70 -5.55 32.70
C GLU A 45 -24.27 -6.46 33.87
N THR A 46 -23.52 -7.51 33.55
CA THR A 46 -22.38 -7.91 34.39
C THR A 46 -21.13 -7.65 33.56
N CYS A 47 -20.65 -6.41 33.64
CA CYS A 47 -19.41 -5.97 33.04
C CYS A 47 -18.24 -6.79 33.61
N GLY A 48 -17.48 -7.47 32.74
CA GLY A 48 -16.10 -7.85 33.08
C GLY A 48 -15.66 -9.27 32.73
N SER A 49 -16.41 -10.34 33.07
CA SER A 49 -15.73 -11.63 33.28
C SER A 49 -16.14 -12.82 32.40
N ARG A 50 -17.17 -12.73 31.55
CA ARG A 50 -17.60 -13.87 30.70
C ARG A 50 -17.56 -13.61 29.18
N VAL A 51 -17.24 -12.39 28.74
CA VAL A 51 -17.04 -12.05 27.32
C VAL A 51 -15.72 -12.65 26.78
N LYS A 52 -14.76 -12.97 27.65
CA LYS A 52 -13.41 -13.36 27.25
C LYS A 52 -13.34 -14.74 26.57
N GLN A 53 -14.25 -15.67 26.87
CA GLN A 53 -14.17 -17.05 26.33
C GLN A 53 -14.85 -17.24 24.96
N ASP A 54 -15.97 -16.56 24.69
CA ASP A 54 -16.68 -16.68 23.39
C ASP A 54 -16.22 -15.67 22.34
N PHE A 55 -15.57 -14.58 22.76
CA PHE A 55 -15.00 -13.58 21.86
C PHE A 55 -13.76 -14.11 21.13
N TRP A 56 -12.88 -14.85 21.83
CA TRP A 56 -11.62 -15.33 21.26
C TRP A 56 -11.83 -16.41 20.19
N SER A 57 -12.80 -17.31 20.39
CA SER A 57 -13.14 -18.37 19.43
C SER A 57 -13.88 -17.85 18.19
N ARG A 58 -14.72 -16.80 18.34
CA ARG A 58 -15.37 -16.10 17.23
C ARG A 58 -14.38 -15.26 16.42
N LEU A 59 -13.51 -14.50 17.09
CA LEU A 59 -12.43 -13.79 16.42
C LEU A 59 -11.46 -14.75 15.73
N LEU A 60 -11.11 -15.88 16.34
CA LEU A 60 -10.26 -16.88 15.70
C LEU A 60 -10.94 -17.52 14.50
N LYS A 61 -12.24 -17.85 14.56
CA LYS A 61 -12.94 -18.41 13.40
C LYS A 61 -13.04 -17.43 12.24
N GLU A 62 -13.40 -16.18 12.53
CA GLU A 62 -13.51 -15.13 11.52
C GLU A 62 -12.12 -14.73 10.96
N SER A 63 -11.10 -14.69 11.81
CA SER A 63 -9.72 -14.38 11.39
C SER A 63 -9.08 -15.56 10.66
N TYR A 64 -9.40 -16.81 11.02
CA TYR A 64 -8.85 -17.99 10.37
C TYR A 64 -9.36 -18.12 8.94
N SER A 65 -10.65 -17.83 8.68
CA SER A 65 -11.20 -17.86 7.32
C SER A 65 -10.58 -16.76 6.43
N ALA A 66 -10.43 -15.54 6.95
CA ALA A 66 -9.76 -14.44 6.25
C ALA A 66 -8.27 -14.73 6.01
N THR A 67 -7.58 -15.27 7.01
CA THR A 67 -6.16 -15.64 6.91
C THR A 67 -5.96 -16.77 5.91
N LEU A 68 -6.83 -17.78 5.86
CA LEU A 68 -6.74 -18.86 4.87
C LEU A 68 -6.91 -18.35 3.44
N MET A 69 -7.80 -17.38 3.22
CA MET A 69 -7.97 -16.74 1.92
C MET A 69 -6.69 -16.01 1.50
N VAL A 70 -6.17 -15.11 2.35
CA VAL A 70 -4.95 -14.35 2.05
C VAL A 70 -3.74 -15.27 1.93
N ALA A 71 -3.59 -16.26 2.81
CA ALA A 71 -2.50 -17.23 2.78
C ALA A 71 -2.50 -18.04 1.49
N LYS A 72 -3.68 -18.45 0.99
CA LYS A 72 -3.78 -19.15 -0.30
C LYS A 72 -3.29 -18.26 -1.46
N PHE A 73 -3.67 -16.99 -1.49
CA PHE A 73 -3.20 -16.06 -2.53
C PHE A 73 -1.71 -15.72 -2.39
N MET A 74 -1.22 -15.50 -1.17
CA MET A 74 0.20 -15.25 -0.90
C MET A 74 1.07 -16.45 -1.24
N ALA A 75 0.63 -17.67 -0.92
CA ALA A 75 1.33 -18.89 -1.31
C ALA A 75 1.47 -19.00 -2.84
N ILE A 76 0.42 -18.68 -3.59
CA ILE A 76 0.46 -18.63 -5.06
C ILE A 76 1.43 -17.54 -5.54
N ALA A 77 1.40 -16.35 -4.92
CA ALA A 77 2.28 -15.23 -5.28
C ALA A 77 3.76 -15.57 -5.02
N PHE A 78 4.12 -16.09 -3.85
CA PHE A 78 5.49 -16.50 -3.54
C PHE A 78 5.96 -17.67 -4.39
N PHE A 79 5.06 -18.61 -4.71
CA PHE A 79 5.39 -19.70 -5.63
C PHE A 79 5.70 -19.17 -7.03
N LEU A 80 4.90 -18.22 -7.53
CA LEU A 80 5.15 -17.55 -8.80
C LEU A 80 6.44 -16.72 -8.77
N GLU A 81 6.68 -15.98 -7.69
CA GLU A 81 7.90 -15.19 -7.47
C GLU A 81 9.16 -16.07 -7.49
N ALA A 82 9.12 -17.22 -6.81
CA ALA A 82 10.22 -18.19 -6.79
C ALA A 82 10.49 -18.76 -8.20
N ILE A 83 9.44 -19.06 -8.97
CA ILE A 83 9.59 -19.50 -10.37
C ILE A 83 10.26 -18.42 -11.21
N ILE A 84 9.84 -17.15 -11.05
CA ILE A 84 10.42 -16.02 -11.81
C ILE A 84 11.90 -15.86 -11.50
N ILE A 85 12.29 -15.90 -10.22
CA ILE A 85 13.71 -15.75 -9.83
C ILE A 85 14.56 -16.93 -10.31
N LEU A 86 14.00 -18.14 -10.35
CA LEU A 86 14.70 -19.33 -10.85
C LEU A 86 14.87 -19.32 -12.38
N TYR A 87 13.88 -18.77 -13.10
CA TYR A 87 13.89 -18.72 -14.56
C TYR A 87 14.68 -17.54 -15.13
N ILE A 88 14.88 -16.46 -14.36
CA ILE A 88 15.69 -15.30 -14.77
C ILE A 88 17.12 -15.48 -14.22
N PRO A 89 18.07 -16.03 -15.00
CA PRO A 89 19.45 -16.17 -14.55
C PRO A 89 20.09 -14.79 -14.35
N GLY A 90 21.00 -14.69 -13.38
CA GLY A 90 21.72 -13.44 -13.04
C GLY A 90 22.48 -12.81 -14.21
N GLU A 91 22.83 -13.60 -15.23
CA GLU A 91 23.45 -13.16 -16.48
C GLU A 91 22.52 -12.24 -17.31
N TRP A 92 21.22 -12.50 -17.29
CA TRP A 92 20.22 -11.63 -17.93
C TRP A 92 20.06 -10.32 -17.18
N ILE A 93 20.06 -10.38 -15.84
CA ILE A 93 19.97 -9.19 -14.99
C ILE A 93 21.20 -8.31 -15.16
N THR A 94 22.40 -8.89 -15.22
CA THR A 94 23.65 -8.15 -15.42
C THR A 94 23.82 -7.62 -16.84
N SER A 95 23.30 -8.29 -17.87
CA SER A 95 23.34 -7.76 -19.25
C SER A 95 22.37 -6.59 -19.46
N ILE A 96 21.17 -6.63 -18.84
CA ILE A 96 20.14 -5.59 -18.96
C ILE A 96 20.36 -4.44 -17.95
N MET A 97 20.75 -4.77 -16.71
CA MET A 97 20.91 -3.81 -15.60
C MET A 97 22.36 -3.65 -15.09
N GLY A 98 23.36 -4.08 -15.86
CA GLY A 98 24.77 -4.00 -15.48
C GLY A 98 25.36 -2.59 -15.41
N GLN A 99 26.50 -2.46 -14.73
CA GLN A 99 27.13 -1.17 -14.43
C GLN A 99 27.57 -0.34 -15.65
N LYS A 100 27.93 -0.98 -16.78
CA LYS A 100 28.51 -0.28 -17.92
C LYS A 100 27.47 0.28 -18.90
N ASN A 101 26.18 -0.02 -18.70
CA ASN A 101 25.15 0.35 -19.66
C ASN A 101 24.21 1.43 -19.09
N SER A 102 24.25 2.63 -19.68
CA SER A 102 23.34 3.73 -19.34
C SER A 102 21.86 3.37 -19.52
N TRP A 103 21.57 2.41 -20.40
CA TRP A 103 20.21 1.88 -20.60
C TRP A 103 19.63 1.17 -19.38
N ALA A 104 20.47 0.68 -18.46
CA ALA A 104 20.04 0.01 -17.23
C ALA A 104 19.12 0.90 -16.38
N ILE A 105 19.40 2.22 -16.34
CA ILE A 105 18.65 3.19 -15.53
C ILE A 105 17.22 3.34 -16.05
N ILE A 106 17.07 3.46 -17.37
CA ILE A 106 15.76 3.62 -18.03
C ILE A 106 14.96 2.34 -17.85
N MET A 107 15.56 1.17 -18.12
CA MET A 107 14.89 -0.11 -17.93
C MET A 107 14.45 -0.31 -16.47
N ALA A 108 15.30 0.00 -15.50
CA ALA A 108 14.96 -0.10 -14.08
C ALA A 108 13.77 0.80 -13.69
N ALA A 109 13.72 2.03 -14.20
CA ALA A 109 12.60 2.94 -13.96
C ALA A 109 11.29 2.42 -14.57
N PHE A 110 11.34 1.86 -15.78
CA PHE A 110 10.18 1.22 -16.41
C PHE A 110 9.74 -0.05 -15.68
N LEU A 111 10.68 -0.86 -15.20
CA LEU A 111 10.42 -2.08 -14.44
C LEU A 111 9.85 -1.77 -13.04
N GLY A 112 10.15 -0.59 -12.50
CA GLY A 112 9.53 -0.09 -11.26
C GLY A 112 8.02 0.18 -11.36
N ILE A 113 7.50 0.45 -12.57
CA ILE A 113 6.08 0.70 -12.80
C ILE A 113 5.22 -0.56 -12.53
N PRO A 114 5.49 -1.73 -13.14
CA PRO A 114 4.75 -2.97 -12.87
C PRO A 114 5.14 -3.66 -11.56
N VAL A 115 6.38 -3.49 -11.07
CA VAL A 115 6.85 -4.05 -9.78
C VAL A 115 6.39 -3.16 -8.63
N TYR A 116 5.10 -2.94 -8.66
CA TYR A 116 4.44 -1.92 -7.94
C TYR A 116 4.40 -2.27 -6.44
N THR A 117 5.45 -1.86 -5.71
CA THR A 117 5.76 -2.34 -4.35
C THR A 117 5.84 -1.18 -3.36
N SER A 118 5.44 -1.44 -2.12
CA SER A 118 5.59 -0.50 -1.01
C SER A 118 7.07 -0.27 -0.70
N ASN A 119 7.47 0.94 -0.30
CA ASN A 119 8.88 1.28 -0.01
C ASN A 119 9.60 0.28 0.89
N LEU A 120 8.90 -0.31 1.86
CA LEU A 120 9.45 -1.29 2.79
C LEU A 120 9.80 -2.63 2.12
N SER A 121 9.04 -3.07 1.12
CA SER A 121 9.32 -4.30 0.38
C SER A 121 10.26 -4.09 -0.81
N ALA A 122 10.39 -2.86 -1.31
CA ALA A 122 11.33 -2.53 -2.37
C ALA A 122 12.80 -2.64 -1.92
N LEU A 123 13.10 -2.31 -0.66
CA LEU A 123 14.46 -2.38 -0.10
C LEU A 123 15.10 -3.78 -0.16
N PRO A 124 14.49 -4.84 0.40
CA PRO A 124 15.09 -6.18 0.35
C PRO A 124 15.22 -6.69 -1.09
N MET A 125 14.25 -6.38 -1.96
CA MET A 125 14.31 -6.75 -3.36
C MET A 125 15.55 -6.14 -4.05
N VAL A 126 15.75 -4.84 -3.92
CA VAL A 126 16.91 -4.14 -4.48
C VAL A 126 18.23 -4.67 -3.91
N SER A 127 18.27 -4.97 -2.61
CA SER A 127 19.47 -5.54 -2.00
C SER A 127 19.86 -6.90 -2.60
N GLY A 128 18.89 -7.76 -2.92
CA GLY A 128 19.13 -9.02 -3.60
C GLY A 128 19.58 -8.84 -5.05
N LEU A 129 19.03 -7.85 -5.77
CA LEU A 129 19.47 -7.58 -7.14
C LEU A 129 20.87 -6.95 -7.19
N LEU A 130 21.24 -6.14 -6.20
CA LEU A 130 22.58 -5.57 -6.08
C LEU A 130 23.64 -6.65 -5.89
N THR A 131 23.37 -7.67 -5.06
CA THR A 131 24.31 -8.80 -4.90
C THR A 131 24.41 -9.66 -6.16
N GLN A 132 23.38 -9.67 -7.01
CA GLN A 132 23.39 -10.30 -8.33
C GLN A 132 24.07 -9.46 -9.43
N GLY A 133 24.61 -8.27 -9.10
CA GLY A 133 25.39 -7.44 -10.04
C GLY A 133 24.62 -6.29 -10.70
N MET A 134 23.45 -5.92 -10.17
CA MET A 134 22.72 -4.73 -10.63
C MET A 134 23.51 -3.45 -10.33
N SER A 135 23.48 -2.49 -11.25
CA SER A 135 24.08 -1.17 -11.01
C SER A 135 23.38 -0.44 -9.85
N GLN A 136 24.16 0.15 -8.95
CA GLN A 136 23.61 0.96 -7.87
C GLN A 136 22.91 2.24 -8.39
N ALA A 137 23.21 2.71 -9.61
CA ALA A 137 22.44 3.77 -10.26
C ALA A 137 21.04 3.31 -10.69
N ALA A 138 20.94 2.09 -11.23
CA ALA A 138 19.66 1.47 -11.58
C ALA A 138 18.81 1.20 -10.33
N ALA A 139 19.44 0.74 -9.23
CA ALA A 139 18.80 0.57 -7.93
C ALA A 139 18.12 1.86 -7.43
N LEU A 140 18.85 2.98 -7.52
CA LEU A 140 18.37 4.27 -7.06
C LEU A 140 17.18 4.74 -7.91
N ALA A 141 17.25 4.59 -9.24
CA ALA A 141 16.14 4.93 -10.13
C ALA A 141 14.88 4.08 -9.86
N PHE A 142 15.05 2.77 -9.63
CA PHE A 142 13.96 1.88 -9.26
C PHE A 142 13.30 2.28 -7.93
N LEU A 143 14.10 2.60 -6.91
CA LEU A 143 13.60 3.02 -5.59
C LEU A 143 12.84 4.35 -5.62
N ILE A 144 13.13 5.23 -6.58
CA ILE A 144 12.36 6.46 -6.79
C ILE A 144 11.07 6.15 -7.55
N ALA A 145 11.16 5.36 -8.62
CA ALA A 145 10.02 5.03 -9.46
C ALA A 145 8.94 4.24 -8.70
N GLY A 146 9.32 3.22 -7.93
CA GLY A 146 8.41 2.33 -7.20
C GLY A 146 7.33 3.04 -6.36
N PRO A 147 7.69 3.90 -5.37
CA PRO A 147 6.71 4.65 -4.59
C PRO A 147 5.87 5.62 -5.42
N THR A 148 6.47 6.21 -6.46
CA THR A 148 5.76 7.20 -7.26
C THR A 148 4.63 6.57 -8.05
N THR A 149 4.77 5.33 -8.51
CA THR A 149 3.75 4.64 -9.31
C THR A 149 2.73 3.88 -8.48
N THR A 150 2.50 4.31 -7.24
CA THR A 150 1.70 3.54 -6.30
C THR A 150 0.22 3.39 -6.61
N LEU A 151 -0.39 2.19 -6.67
CA LEU A 151 -1.86 1.99 -6.81
C LEU A 151 -2.64 3.00 -5.94
N PRO A 152 -2.37 3.15 -4.63
CA PRO A 152 -2.99 4.19 -3.82
C PRO A 152 -2.63 5.63 -4.26
N ALA A 153 -1.39 5.95 -4.65
CA ALA A 153 -1.04 7.28 -5.14
C ALA A 153 -1.66 7.59 -6.51
N MET A 154 -1.59 6.66 -7.47
CA MET A 154 -2.25 6.72 -8.77
C MET A 154 -3.76 6.90 -8.60
N ALA A 155 -4.38 6.11 -7.72
CA ALA A 155 -5.81 6.22 -7.45
C ALA A 155 -6.17 7.59 -6.86
N ALA A 156 -5.37 8.10 -5.92
CA ALA A 156 -5.56 9.43 -5.35
C ALA A 156 -5.36 10.56 -6.38
N VAL A 157 -4.37 10.45 -7.26
CA VAL A 157 -4.13 11.44 -8.33
C VAL A 157 -5.23 11.36 -9.38
N TRP A 158 -5.67 10.17 -9.76
CA TRP A 158 -6.71 9.98 -10.78
C TRP A 158 -8.05 10.61 -10.40
N THR A 159 -8.39 10.64 -9.11
CA THR A 159 -9.63 11.31 -8.64
C THR A 159 -9.50 12.83 -8.61
N LEU A 160 -8.29 13.38 -8.59
CA LEU A 160 -8.03 14.82 -8.45
C LEU A 160 -7.72 15.52 -9.77
N VAL A 161 -7.19 14.82 -10.78
CA VAL A 161 -6.72 15.44 -12.03
C VAL A 161 -7.22 14.74 -13.29
N THR A 162 -7.27 15.49 -14.39
CA THR A 162 -7.60 14.97 -15.73
C THR A 162 -6.47 14.12 -16.32
N TYR A 163 -6.82 13.23 -17.25
CA TYR A 163 -5.89 12.28 -17.88
C TYR A 163 -4.60 12.90 -18.44
N ARG A 164 -4.68 14.13 -18.99
CA ARG A 164 -3.50 14.85 -19.50
C ARG A 164 -2.48 15.15 -18.40
N VAL A 165 -2.93 15.58 -17.24
CA VAL A 165 -2.07 15.89 -16.09
C VAL A 165 -1.53 14.63 -15.45
N PHE A 166 -2.31 13.53 -15.46
CA PHE A 166 -1.86 12.22 -14.99
C PHE A 166 -0.65 11.71 -15.79
N ILE A 167 -0.70 11.75 -17.13
CA ILE A 167 0.45 11.37 -17.97
C ILE A 167 1.66 12.25 -17.65
N LEU A 168 1.43 13.56 -17.50
CA LEU A 168 2.49 14.52 -17.22
C LEU A 168 3.16 14.21 -15.87
N TYR A 169 2.38 13.85 -14.85
CA TYR A 169 2.87 13.41 -13.55
C TYR A 169 3.74 12.14 -13.64
N VAL A 170 3.27 11.08 -14.32
CA VAL A 170 4.04 9.83 -14.48
C VAL A 170 5.31 10.09 -15.28
N SER A 171 5.23 10.89 -16.35
CA SER A 171 6.40 11.25 -17.15
C SER A 171 7.41 12.04 -16.33
N PHE A 172 6.96 12.99 -15.49
CA PHE A 172 7.84 13.78 -14.64
C PHE A 172 8.53 12.91 -13.57
N ALA A 173 7.80 11.96 -12.98
CA ALA A 173 8.39 10.98 -12.05
C ALA A 173 9.47 10.12 -12.74
N LEU A 174 9.19 9.60 -13.94
CA LEU A 174 10.15 8.85 -14.75
C LEU A 174 11.38 9.70 -15.10
N PHE A 175 11.18 10.93 -15.57
CA PHE A 175 12.27 11.85 -15.89
C PHE A 175 13.14 12.15 -14.66
N GLY A 176 12.53 12.43 -13.51
CA GLY A 176 13.25 12.65 -12.25
C GLY A 176 14.09 11.45 -11.83
N ALA A 177 13.51 10.24 -11.88
CA ALA A 177 14.21 9.00 -11.56
C ALA A 177 15.40 8.74 -12.50
N VAL A 178 15.20 8.96 -13.81
CA VAL A 178 16.24 8.79 -14.83
C VAL A 178 17.37 9.82 -14.64
N ILE A 179 17.03 11.10 -14.45
CA ILE A 179 18.03 12.17 -14.23
C ILE A 179 18.88 11.86 -13.00
N LEU A 180 18.26 11.46 -11.89
CA LEU A 180 18.99 11.11 -10.66
C LEU A 180 19.87 9.86 -10.84
N GLY A 181 19.37 8.85 -11.56
CA GLY A 181 20.16 7.66 -11.90
C GLY A 181 21.38 8.01 -12.77
N TYR A 182 21.20 8.86 -13.79
CA TYR A 182 22.29 9.32 -14.66
C TYR A 182 23.30 10.17 -13.90
N LEU A 183 22.82 11.07 -13.04
CA LEU A 183 23.69 11.88 -12.19
C LEU A 183 24.57 10.99 -11.31
N LYS A 184 23.99 9.94 -10.70
CA LYS A 184 24.73 8.98 -9.89
C LYS A 184 25.70 8.13 -10.72
N LEU A 185 25.36 7.81 -11.96
CA LEU A 185 26.25 7.10 -12.89
C LEU A 185 27.42 7.99 -13.35
N PHE A 186 27.21 9.29 -13.53
CA PHE A 186 28.23 10.23 -13.97
C PHE A 186 29.20 10.62 -12.85
N PHE A 187 28.71 10.73 -11.61
CA PHE A 187 29.52 11.11 -10.45
C PHE A 187 30.24 9.95 -9.75
N GLY A 188 29.97 8.70 -10.17
CA GLY A 188 30.36 7.48 -9.47
C GLY A 188 31.40 6.64 -10.20
#